data_AF-A0A0R1XQ25-F1
#
_entry.id   AF-A0A0R1XQ25-F1
#
_cell.length_a   1.000
_cell.length_b   1.000
_cell.length_c   1.000
_cell.angle_alpha   90.00
_cell.angle_beta   90.00
_cell.angle_gamma   90.00
#
_symmetry.space_group_name_H-M   'P 1'
#
loop_
_entity.id
_entity.type
_entity.pdbx_description
1 polymer ?
#
loop_
_entity_poly.entity_id
_entity_poly.type
_entity_poly.pdbx_seq_one_letter_code
_entity_poly.pdbx_strand_id
1 'polypeptide(L)'
;MSTFKNVFGAASSSRNLAPWPIPRYAAVQRQTKNGYVQVKYTWVAADWHYEARWHSRVPTAQIITYPSWQLNRVHPGKGYGKDAAPRMAQTLVGDQWIATSRIRYLIQQAANNPTPAAQSFLRAVHPPAVVTYFPGNNH
;
A
#
# COMPACT_ATOMS: atom_id res chain seq x y z
N MET A 1 1.46 -32.98 -3.39
CA MET A 1 0.99 -31.61 -3.72
C MET A 1 0.29 -31.02 -2.50
N SER A 2 1.04 -30.36 -1.62
CA SER A 2 0.51 -29.80 -0.38
C SER A 2 0.18 -28.32 -0.57
N THR A 3 -1.03 -27.98 -0.16
CA THR A 3 -1.81 -26.85 -0.62
C THR A 3 -1.32 -25.53 -0.03
N PHE A 4 -1.24 -24.49 -0.87
CA PHE A 4 -1.02 -23.06 -0.58
C PHE A 4 -2.07 -22.44 0.38
N LYS A 5 -2.66 -23.21 1.30
CA LYS A 5 -3.77 -22.79 2.17
C LYS A 5 -3.35 -22.14 3.50
N ASN A 6 -2.06 -22.00 3.81
CA ASN A 6 -1.65 -21.64 5.18
C ASN A 6 -0.74 -20.42 5.37
N VAL A 7 -0.57 -19.52 4.38
CA VAL A 7 0.33 -18.35 4.56
C VAL A 7 -0.36 -17.15 5.24
N PHE A 8 -1.70 -17.10 5.23
CA PHE A 8 -2.45 -15.89 5.61
C PHE A 8 -3.39 -16.05 6.84
N GLY A 9 -3.19 -17.11 7.64
CA GLY A 9 -4.07 -17.48 8.75
C GLY A 9 -4.07 -16.53 9.96
N ALA A 10 -3.13 -15.60 10.08
CA ALA A 10 -3.13 -14.64 11.19
C ALA A 10 -2.64 -13.26 10.71
N ALA A 11 -3.36 -12.19 11.06
CA ALA A 11 -3.03 -10.81 10.73
C ALA A 11 -1.63 -10.34 11.21
N SER A 12 -0.93 -11.16 12.00
CA SER A 12 0.45 -11.00 12.42
C SER A 12 1.48 -11.42 11.35
N SER A 13 1.15 -12.30 10.39
CA SER A 13 2.10 -12.77 9.36
C SER A 13 2.24 -11.82 8.18
N SER A 14 1.23 -11.01 7.88
CA SER A 14 1.27 -10.10 6.72
C SER A 14 2.31 -8.99 6.87
N ARG A 15 2.64 -8.53 8.08
CA ARG A 15 3.61 -7.43 8.27
C ARG A 15 4.97 -7.72 7.65
N ASN A 16 5.49 -8.93 7.82
CA ASN A 16 6.82 -9.35 7.31
C ASN A 16 6.81 -9.70 5.82
N LEU A 17 5.63 -9.60 5.18
CA LEU A 17 5.44 -9.78 3.75
C LEU A 17 5.38 -8.44 3.01
N ALA A 18 5.44 -7.32 3.73
CA ALA A 18 5.47 -6.00 3.13
C ALA A 18 6.83 -5.73 2.46
N PRO A 19 6.88 -5.07 1.30
CA PRO A 19 8.13 -4.71 0.63
C PRO A 19 8.96 -3.66 1.38
N TRP A 20 8.40 -3.06 2.44
CA TRP A 20 9.00 -2.01 3.26
C TRP A 20 8.72 -2.28 4.75
N PRO A 21 9.55 -1.73 5.65
CA PRO A 21 9.34 -1.90 7.08
C PRO A 21 8.03 -1.22 7.51
N ILE A 22 7.22 -1.96 8.26
CA ILE A 22 6.05 -1.44 8.97
C ILE A 22 6.38 -1.50 10.46
N PRO A 23 6.27 -0.38 11.21
CA PRO A 23 6.64 -0.36 12.61
C PRO A 23 5.73 -1.25 13.46
N ARG A 24 6.29 -1.83 14.53
CA ARG A 24 5.55 -2.72 15.45
C ARG A 24 4.31 -2.06 16.06
N TYR A 25 4.41 -0.76 16.36
CA TYR A 25 3.34 0.05 16.94
C TYR A 25 2.26 0.49 15.94
N ALA A 26 2.39 0.15 14.65
CA ALA A 26 1.35 0.45 13.68
C ALA A 26 0.03 -0.24 14.06
N ALA A 27 -1.04 0.54 14.16
CA ALA A 27 -2.37 0.02 14.37
C ALA A 27 -2.78 -0.83 13.15
N VAL A 28 -3.40 -1.99 13.39
CA VAL A 28 -3.78 -2.95 12.35
C VAL A 28 -5.28 -3.14 12.30
N GLN A 29 -5.84 -3.16 11.10
CA GLN A 29 -7.25 -3.43 10.85
C GLN A 29 -7.40 -4.43 9.69
N ARG A 30 -8.04 -5.56 9.95
CA ARG A 30 -8.42 -6.54 8.91
C ARG A 30 -9.88 -6.36 8.54
N GLN A 31 -10.18 -6.40 7.24
CA GLN A 31 -11.53 -6.26 6.70
C GLN A 31 -11.75 -7.30 5.60
N THR A 32 -12.91 -7.94 5.60
CA THR A 32 -13.42 -8.67 4.43
C THR A 32 -14.29 -7.72 3.63
N LYS A 33 -13.97 -7.56 2.35
CA LYS A 33 -14.72 -6.77 1.37
C LYS A 33 -15.34 -7.72 0.35
N ASN A 34 -16.15 -7.20 -0.56
CA ASN A 34 -16.85 -7.98 -1.59
C ASN A 34 -15.88 -8.85 -2.42
N GLY A 35 -15.68 -10.10 -1.98
CA GLY A 35 -14.81 -11.10 -2.60
C GLY A 35 -13.30 -10.95 -2.37
N TYR A 36 -12.84 -10.09 -1.45
CA TYR A 36 -11.42 -9.99 -1.11
C TYR A 36 -11.16 -9.61 0.35
N VAL A 37 -9.97 -9.94 0.86
CA VAL A 37 -9.51 -9.54 2.19
C VAL A 37 -8.56 -8.35 2.06
N GLN A 38 -8.67 -7.39 2.98
CA GLN A 38 -7.76 -6.27 3.11
C GLN A 38 -7.20 -6.22 4.53
N VAL A 39 -5.90 -5.95 4.66
CA VAL A 39 -5.26 -5.63 5.94
C VAL A 39 -4.63 -4.25 5.82
N LYS A 40 -4.96 -3.35 6.74
CA LYS A 40 -4.48 -1.98 6.78
C LYS A 40 -3.62 -1.78 8.03
N TYR A 41 -2.44 -1.22 7.87
CA TYR A 41 -1.55 -0.78 8.94
C TYR A 41 -1.42 0.74 8.88
N THR A 42 -1.62 1.42 10.00
CA THR A 42 -1.52 2.88 10.09
C THR A 42 -0.60 3.30 11.23
N TRP A 43 0.25 4.29 10.97
CA TRP A 43 1.12 4.87 11.98
C TRP A 43 1.45 6.33 11.65
N VAL A 44 2.03 7.03 12.60
CA VAL A 44 2.57 8.39 12.41
C VAL A 44 4.09 8.34 12.57
N ALA A 45 4.80 9.05 11.71
CA ALA A 45 6.24 9.27 11.84
C ALA A 45 6.64 10.58 11.13
N ALA A 46 7.48 11.39 11.77
CA ALA A 46 7.96 12.67 11.22
C ALA A 46 6.84 13.56 10.64
N ASP A 47 5.74 13.72 11.38
CA ASP A 47 4.53 14.48 10.98
C ASP A 47 3.75 13.95 9.77
N TRP A 48 4.10 12.76 9.28
CA TRP A 48 3.35 12.05 8.25
C TRP A 48 2.48 10.95 8.85
N HIS A 49 1.22 10.87 8.41
CA HIS A 49 0.35 9.73 8.62
C HIS A 49 0.56 8.71 7.51
N TYR A 50 1.04 7.52 7.85
CA TYR A 50 1.27 6.43 6.91
C TYR A 50 0.12 5.44 6.91
N GLU A 51 -0.15 4.86 5.75
CA GLU A 51 -1.05 3.72 5.58
C GLU A 51 -0.41 2.69 4.64
N ALA A 52 -0.01 1.55 5.18
CA ALA A 52 0.33 0.37 4.38
C ALA A 52 -0.89 -0.54 4.26
N ARG A 53 -1.26 -0.90 3.05
CA ARG A 53 -2.46 -1.70 2.78
C ARG A 53 -2.07 -2.91 1.95
N TRP A 54 -2.33 -4.09 2.50
CA TRP A 54 -2.34 -5.34 1.76
C TRP A 54 -3.76 -5.69 1.36
N HIS A 55 -3.93 -6.30 0.20
CA HIS A 55 -5.18 -6.98 -0.14
C HIS A 55 -4.91 -8.28 -0.91
N SER A 56 -5.82 -9.25 -0.76
CA SER A 56 -5.87 -10.40 -1.66
C SER A 56 -6.21 -9.94 -3.08
N ARG A 57 -6.12 -10.86 -4.06
CA ARG A 57 -6.59 -10.58 -5.42
C ARG A 57 -8.01 -10.02 -5.37
N VAL A 58 -8.22 -8.86 -6.01
CA VAL A 58 -9.55 -8.27 -6.18
C VAL A 58 -10.23 -8.98 -7.35
N PRO A 59 -11.46 -9.51 -7.19
CA PRO A 59 -12.10 -10.35 -8.22
C PRO A 59 -12.20 -9.71 -9.61
N THR A 60 -12.46 -8.40 -9.66
CA THR A 60 -12.64 -7.64 -10.90
C THR A 60 -11.33 -7.07 -11.48
N ALA A 61 -10.20 -7.24 -10.79
CA ALA A 61 -8.92 -6.71 -11.25
C ALA A 61 -8.33 -7.57 -12.38
N GLN A 62 -8.13 -6.97 -13.54
CA GLN A 62 -7.57 -7.63 -14.73
C GLN A 62 -6.04 -7.48 -14.83
N ILE A 63 -5.47 -6.39 -14.28
CA ILE A 63 -4.05 -6.09 -14.40
C ILE A 63 -3.26 -6.63 -13.20
N ILE A 64 -3.75 -6.34 -11.99
CA ILE A 64 -3.16 -6.81 -10.73
C ILE A 64 -3.95 -8.05 -10.28
N THR A 65 -3.57 -9.21 -10.83
CA THR A 65 -4.25 -10.49 -10.61
C THR A 65 -3.73 -11.28 -9.40
N TYR A 66 -2.94 -10.64 -8.54
CA TYR A 66 -2.28 -11.25 -7.38
C TYR A 66 -2.49 -10.41 -6.11
N PRO A 67 -2.29 -10.97 -4.91
CA PRO A 67 -2.25 -10.19 -3.67
C PRO A 67 -1.11 -9.18 -3.70
N SER A 68 -1.39 -7.93 -3.34
CA SER A 68 -0.41 -6.85 -3.44
C SER A 68 -0.51 -5.86 -2.29
N TRP A 69 0.51 -5.02 -2.21
CA TRP A 69 0.65 -3.95 -1.23
C TRP A 69 0.49 -2.58 -1.87
N GLN A 70 0.16 -1.58 -1.06
CA GLN A 70 0.29 -0.17 -1.38
C GLN A 70 0.73 0.58 -0.11
N LEU A 71 1.64 1.54 -0.25
CA LEU A 71 2.01 2.45 0.84
C LEU A 71 1.64 3.87 0.48
N ASN A 72 0.83 4.48 1.33
CA ASN A 72 0.46 5.89 1.24
C ASN A 72 1.01 6.64 2.45
N ARG A 73 1.27 7.93 2.28
CA ARG A 73 1.51 8.86 3.38
C ARG A 73 0.81 10.18 3.15
N VAL A 74 0.44 10.83 4.25
CA VAL A 74 -0.25 12.11 4.26
C VAL A 74 0.41 13.04 5.26
N HIS A 75 0.84 14.20 4.78
CA HIS A 75 1.18 15.31 5.64
C HIS A 75 -0.07 16.18 5.80
N PRO A 76 -0.54 16.43 7.03
CA PRO A 76 -1.67 17.31 7.24
C PRO A 76 -1.32 18.71 6.71
N GLY A 77 -2.31 19.37 6.11
CA GLY A 77 -2.15 20.78 5.79
C GLY A 77 -2.20 21.61 7.07
N LYS A 78 -1.55 22.77 7.05
CA LYS A 78 -1.81 23.85 8.01
C LYS A 78 -2.74 24.84 7.32
N GLY A 79 -3.84 25.19 7.99
CA GLY A 79 -4.85 26.11 7.48
C GLY A 79 -4.33 27.53 7.30
N TYR A 80 -5.13 28.53 7.65
CA TYR A 80 -4.75 29.95 7.50
C TYR A 80 -3.59 30.36 8.43
N GLY A 81 -2.90 31.45 8.07
CA GLY A 81 -1.83 32.07 8.87
C GLY A 81 -0.46 32.04 8.19
N LYS A 82 0.55 32.55 8.90
CA LYS A 82 1.92 32.71 8.37
C LYS A 82 2.61 31.38 7.99
N ASP A 83 2.15 30.27 8.57
CA ASP A 83 2.69 28.92 8.34
C ASP A 83 1.70 28.04 7.56
N ALA A 84 0.80 28.65 6.78
CA ALA A 84 -0.16 27.94 5.94
C ALA A 84 0.55 27.00 4.97
N ALA A 85 0.12 25.75 4.92
CA ALA A 85 0.71 24.72 4.07
C ALA A 85 -0.36 23.79 3.53
N PRO A 86 -0.38 23.47 2.23
CA PRO A 86 -1.36 22.56 1.68
C PRO A 86 -1.17 21.14 2.23
N ARG A 87 -2.28 20.40 2.34
CA ARG A 87 -2.24 18.96 2.61
C ARG A 87 -1.48 18.26 1.48
N MET A 88 -0.54 17.40 1.82
CA MET A 88 0.20 16.57 0.86
C MET A 88 -0.21 15.11 1.03
N ALA A 89 -0.62 14.45 -0.05
CA ALA A 89 -0.90 13.02 -0.08
C ALA A 89 -0.03 12.35 -1.14
N GLN A 90 0.69 11.31 -0.75
CA GLN A 90 1.65 10.62 -1.60
C GLN A 90 1.50 9.10 -1.50
N THR A 91 1.86 8.41 -2.57
CA THR A 91 1.92 6.96 -2.68
C THR A 91 3.33 6.58 -3.08
N LEU A 92 3.90 5.56 -2.45
CA LEU A 92 5.21 5.04 -2.80
C LEU A 92 5.09 4.18 -4.06
N VAL A 93 5.93 4.45 -5.06
CA VAL A 93 6.04 3.71 -6.32
C VAL A 93 7.52 3.44 -6.56
N GLY A 94 7.94 2.18 -6.49
CA GLY A 94 9.36 1.87 -6.39
C GLY A 94 9.97 2.50 -5.13
N ASP A 95 10.93 3.39 -5.32
CA ASP A 95 11.61 4.17 -4.28
C ASP A 95 11.12 5.63 -4.18
N GLN A 96 10.15 6.04 -5.02
CA GLN A 96 9.71 7.42 -5.13
C GLN A 96 8.33 7.66 -4.51
N TRP A 97 8.21 8.77 -3.79
CA TRP A 97 6.92 9.27 -3.30
C TRP A 97 6.27 10.16 -4.35
N ILE A 98 5.19 9.66 -4.96
CA ILE A 98 4.45 10.36 -6.01
C ILE A 98 3.14 10.89 -5.44
N ALA A 99 2.72 12.10 -5.83
CA ALA A 99 1.43 12.65 -5.41
C ALA A 99 0.27 11.69 -5.73
N THR A 100 -0.55 11.36 -4.73
CA THR A 100 -1.65 10.39 -4.89
C THR A 100 -2.67 10.84 -5.94
N SER A 101 -2.87 12.15 -6.12
CA SER A 101 -3.70 12.70 -7.21
C SER A 101 -3.17 12.32 -8.59
N ARG A 102 -1.84 12.40 -8.79
CA ARG A 102 -1.19 11.98 -10.02
C ARG A 102 -1.33 10.47 -10.25
N ILE A 103 -1.18 9.66 -9.21
CA ILE A 103 -1.42 8.21 -9.29
C ILE A 103 -2.86 7.92 -9.75
N ARG A 104 -3.87 8.53 -9.11
CA ARG A 104 -5.28 8.33 -9.48
C ARG A 104 -5.55 8.71 -10.93
N TYR A 105 -5.01 9.84 -11.38
CA TYR A 105 -5.11 10.27 -12.77
C TYR A 105 -4.51 9.24 -13.73
N LEU A 106 -3.30 8.72 -13.42
CA LEU A 106 -2.63 7.72 -14.26
C LEU A 106 -3.34 6.36 -14.25
N ILE A 107 -3.93 5.96 -13.12
CA ILE A 107 -4.77 4.74 -13.04
C ILE A 107 -6.01 4.90 -13.94
N GLN A 108 -6.68 6.05 -13.90
CA GLN A 108 -7.86 6.30 -14.74
C GLN A 108 -7.50 6.30 -16.23
N GLN A 109 -6.39 6.93 -16.60
CA GLN A 109 -5.83 6.88 -17.95
C GLN A 109 -5.55 5.43 -18.38
N ALA A 110 -4.89 4.65 -17.53
CA ALA A 110 -4.56 3.25 -17.78
C ALA A 110 -5.80 2.36 -17.96
N ALA A 111 -6.87 2.63 -17.22
CA ALA A 111 -8.14 1.92 -17.36
C ALA A 111 -8.80 2.18 -18.72
N ASN A 112 -8.65 3.40 -19.27
CA ASN A 112 -9.20 3.77 -20.57
C ASN A 112 -8.31 3.30 -21.73
N ASN A 113 -6.98 3.26 -21.55
CA ASN A 113 -6.02 2.80 -22.55
C ASN A 113 -4.83 2.06 -21.90
N PRO A 114 -4.90 0.72 -21.75
CA PRO A 114 -3.95 -0.07 -20.97
C PRO A 114 -2.66 -0.39 -21.74
N THR A 115 -1.83 0.63 -21.99
CA THR A 115 -0.51 0.45 -22.62
C THR A 115 0.45 -0.36 -21.73
N PRO A 116 1.51 -0.98 -22.30
CA PRO A 116 2.51 -1.70 -21.49
C PRO A 116 3.16 -0.84 -20.40
N ALA A 117 3.40 0.45 -20.69
CA ALA A 117 3.92 1.40 -19.71
C ALA A 117 2.92 1.64 -18.56
N ALA A 118 1.64 1.80 -18.88
CA ALA A 118 0.59 1.96 -17.89
C ALA A 118 0.44 0.71 -17.00
N GLN A 119 0.50 -0.49 -17.58
CA GLN A 119 0.47 -1.74 -16.82
C GLN A 119 1.70 -1.88 -15.90
N SER A 120 2.89 -1.52 -16.39
CA SER A 120 4.13 -1.54 -15.61
C SER A 120 4.05 -0.57 -14.42
N PHE A 121 3.52 0.62 -14.66
CA PHE A 121 3.26 1.60 -13.60
C PHE A 121 2.27 1.08 -12.56
N LEU A 122 1.16 0.47 -12.98
CA LEU A 122 0.20 -0.14 -12.06
C LEU A 122 0.82 -1.24 -11.20
N ARG A 123 1.71 -2.06 -11.77
CA ARG A 123 2.44 -3.09 -11.00
C ARG A 123 3.42 -2.46 -9.99
N ALA A 124 4.07 -1.36 -10.33
CA ALA A 124 4.96 -0.64 -9.42
C ALA A 124 4.22 0.04 -8.26
N VAL A 125 2.97 0.49 -8.48
CA VAL A 125 2.08 1.00 -7.41
C VAL A 125 1.58 -0.14 -6.51
N HIS A 126 1.50 -1.36 -7.04
CA HIS A 126 0.97 -2.55 -6.39
C HIS A 126 1.99 -3.70 -6.29
N PRO A 127 3.14 -3.50 -5.61
CA PRO A 127 4.15 -4.55 -5.51
C PRO A 127 3.61 -5.81 -4.81
N PRO A 128 4.09 -6.99 -5.21
CA PRO A 128 3.72 -8.25 -4.56
C PRO A 128 4.26 -8.31 -3.13
N ALA A 129 3.81 -9.31 -2.37
CA ALA A 129 4.46 -9.66 -1.12
C ALA A 129 5.93 -10.07 -1.36
N VAL A 130 6.82 -9.63 -0.49
CA VAL A 130 8.23 -10.03 -0.48
C VAL A 130 8.53 -10.55 0.93
N VAL A 131 9.15 -11.73 1.06
CA VAL A 131 9.64 -12.19 2.35
C VAL A 131 10.82 -11.31 2.73
N THR A 132 10.62 -10.40 3.67
CA THR A 132 11.63 -9.43 4.09
C THR A 132 11.89 -9.57 5.58
N TYR A 133 13.17 -9.63 5.94
CA TYR A 133 13.62 -9.58 7.33
C TYR A 133 14.19 -8.19 7.60
N PHE A 134 13.50 -7.38 8.41
CA PHE A 134 13.96 -6.05 8.78
C PHE A 134 14.67 -6.11 10.14
N PRO A 135 16.01 -5.89 10.20
CA PRO A 135 16.71 -5.80 11.47
C PRO A 135 16.19 -4.59 12.27
N GLY A 136 15.87 -4.79 13.55
CA GLY A 136 15.25 -3.77 14.42
C GLY A 136 13.81 -4.10 14.87
N ASN A 137 13.22 -5.17 14.33
CA ASN A 137 11.95 -5.72 14.78
C ASN A 137 12.13 -6.91 15.74
N ASN A 138 13.25 -7.03 16.45
CA ASN A 138 13.46 -8.01 17.53
C ASN A 138 14.13 -7.29 18.69
N HIS A 139 13.34 -6.93 19.71
CA HIS A 139 13.63 -6.92 21.14
C HIS A 139 12.27 -6.73 21.84
#